data_AF-A0A1Q4DTF6-F1
#
_entry.id   AF-A0A1Q4DTF6-F1
#
_cell.length_a   1.000
_cell.length_b   1.000
_cell.length_c   1.000
_cell.angle_alpha   90.00
_cell.angle_beta   90.00
_cell.angle_gamma   90.00
#
_symmetry.space_group_name_H-M   'P 1'
#
loop_
_entity.id
_entity.type
_entity.pdbx_description
1 polymer ?
#
loop_
_entity_poly.entity_id
_entity_poly.type
_entity_poly.pdbx_seq_one_letter_code
_entity_poly.pdbx_strand_id
1 'polypeptide(L)'
;MTSGRSTVTWPRPDPKIAVTGVVLFWGDTLVAGSLAPGYDLTSDYVSSLAGRGSAVAPVGIVAIVFLGLAHVLAAATLRGALGAPLALAGVAGLTIASFRTGCPLGAAGCGTAPNTVDDLPGTVHGLAVGAYEIAIVAAMLLFAFTRRRDEKVFAPISVVVAVVSVVLLLQTGAAYNGLWQRGWLLVNTGWLVAVLLTRKRVQRRREPAPPGVPAGW
;
A
#
# COMPACT_ATOMS: atom_id res chain seq x y z
N MET A 1 2.12 5.14 47.68
CA MET A 1 3.03 4.51 46.70
C MET A 1 2.45 4.70 45.31
N THR A 2 2.87 5.75 44.60
CA THR A 2 2.46 6.01 43.21
C THR A 2 3.37 5.22 42.28
N SER A 3 2.83 4.13 41.72
CA SER A 3 3.47 3.33 40.68
C SER A 3 3.66 4.20 39.43
N GLY A 4 4.86 4.72 39.23
CA GLY A 4 5.26 5.41 38.01
C GLY A 4 5.40 4.40 36.88
N ARG A 5 4.37 4.25 36.05
CA ARG A 5 4.52 3.58 34.75
C ARG A 5 5.43 4.43 33.90
N SER A 6 6.70 4.03 33.78
CA SER A 6 7.57 4.45 32.69
C SER A 6 6.92 4.00 31.38
N THR A 7 6.24 4.92 30.71
CA THR A 7 5.76 4.67 29.35
C THR A 7 6.98 4.67 28.45
N VAL A 8 7.48 3.48 28.14
CA VAL A 8 8.50 3.30 27.10
C VAL A 8 7.93 3.87 25.80
N THR A 9 8.41 5.05 25.43
CA THR A 9 8.00 5.72 24.20
C THR A 9 8.95 5.28 23.09
N TRP A 10 8.58 4.22 22.38
CA TRP A 10 9.34 3.81 21.19
C TRP A 10 9.39 4.96 20.18
N PRO A 11 10.56 5.27 19.60
CA PRO A 11 10.69 6.28 18.57
C PRO A 11 9.78 5.94 17.40
N ARG A 12 9.14 6.97 16.82
CA ARG A 12 8.31 6.78 15.63
C ARG A 12 9.22 6.68 14.41
N PRO A 13 9.00 5.74 13.48
CA PRO A 13 9.73 5.71 12.23
C PRO A 13 9.56 7.03 11.48
N ASP A 14 10.60 7.44 10.73
CA ASP A 14 10.48 8.58 9.82
C ASP A 14 9.48 8.19 8.71
N PRO A 15 8.41 8.97 8.47
CA PRO A 15 7.47 8.72 7.37
C PRO A 15 8.16 8.54 6.01
N LYS A 16 9.34 9.11 5.80
CA LYS A 16 10.14 8.92 4.57
C LYS A 16 10.50 7.45 4.32
N ILE A 17 10.67 6.64 5.36
CA ILE A 17 11.00 5.22 5.20
C ILE A 17 9.83 4.49 4.55
N ALA A 18 8.60 4.73 5.02
CA ALA A 18 7.40 4.16 4.39
C ALA A 18 7.21 4.66 2.95
N VAL A 19 7.44 5.95 2.69
CA VAL A 19 7.40 6.51 1.32
C VAL A 19 8.45 5.86 0.42
N THR A 20 9.66 5.61 0.94
CA THR A 20 10.72 4.92 0.20
C THR A 20 10.29 3.51 -0.17
N GLY A 21 9.62 2.78 0.73
CA GLY A 21 9.03 1.47 0.42
C GLY A 21 8.02 1.52 -0.74
N VAL A 22 7.17 2.55 -0.80
CA VAL A 22 6.26 2.76 -1.95
C VAL A 22 7.03 3.02 -3.24
N VAL A 23 8.08 3.83 -3.20
CA VAL A 23 8.93 4.12 -4.36
C VAL A 23 9.64 2.86 -4.86
N LEU A 24 10.21 2.07 -3.94
CA LEU A 24 10.86 0.80 -4.25
C LEU A 24 9.87 -0.20 -4.83
N PHE A 25 8.67 -0.33 -4.27
CA PHE A 25 7.61 -1.16 -4.84
C PHE A 25 7.35 -0.83 -6.32
N TRP A 26 7.16 0.45 -6.66
CA TRP A 26 6.91 0.86 -8.03
C TRP A 26 8.14 0.67 -8.93
N GLY A 27 9.33 1.02 -8.44
CA GLY A 27 10.59 0.83 -9.15
C GLY A 27 10.83 -0.64 -9.50
N ASP A 28 10.72 -1.53 -8.51
CA ASP A 28 10.91 -2.97 -8.69
C ASP A 28 9.82 -3.57 -9.59
N THR A 29 8.58 -3.09 -9.52
CA THR A 29 7.49 -3.50 -10.42
C THR A 29 7.81 -3.16 -11.88
N LEU A 30 8.33 -1.95 -12.14
CA LEU A 30 8.73 -1.53 -13.47
C LEU A 30 9.94 -2.33 -13.99
N VAL A 31 10.94 -2.54 -13.14
CA VAL A 31 12.12 -3.35 -13.48
C VAL A 31 11.71 -4.79 -13.78
N ALA A 32 10.95 -5.43 -12.90
CA ALA A 32 10.46 -6.79 -13.11
C ALA A 32 9.61 -6.89 -14.38
N GLY A 33 8.72 -5.94 -14.62
CA GLY A 33 7.91 -5.88 -15.84
C GLY A 33 8.75 -5.76 -17.12
N SER A 34 9.81 -4.95 -17.11
CA SER A 34 10.71 -4.80 -18.25
C SER A 34 11.55 -6.05 -18.56
N LEU A 35 11.78 -6.90 -17.54
CA LEU A 35 12.58 -8.11 -17.64
C LEU A 35 11.73 -9.36 -17.91
N ALA A 36 10.40 -9.29 -17.75
CA ALA A 36 9.50 -10.41 -17.92
C ALA A 36 9.15 -10.62 -19.40
N PRO A 37 9.48 -11.77 -20.01
CA PRO A 37 9.18 -12.02 -21.42
C PRO A 37 7.68 -11.98 -21.71
N GLY A 38 7.29 -11.23 -22.74
CA GLY A 38 5.90 -11.10 -23.19
C GLY A 38 4.96 -10.36 -22.22
N TYR A 39 5.50 -9.80 -21.14
CA TYR A 39 4.71 -9.08 -20.14
C TYR A 39 4.19 -7.76 -20.70
N ASP A 40 2.87 -7.57 -20.63
CA ASP A 40 2.21 -6.35 -21.05
C ASP A 40 1.62 -5.60 -19.85
N LEU A 41 1.96 -4.31 -19.72
CA LEU A 41 1.55 -3.48 -18.59
C LEU A 41 0.03 -3.25 -18.53
N THR A 42 -0.65 -3.37 -19.65
CA THR A 42 -2.09 -3.11 -19.76
C THR A 42 -2.91 -4.37 -19.47
N SER A 43 -2.45 -5.55 -19.90
CA SER A 43 -3.17 -6.81 -19.70
C SER A 43 -2.74 -7.55 -18.45
N ASP A 44 -1.47 -7.50 -18.05
CA ASP A 44 -0.95 -8.43 -17.06
C ASP A 44 -0.90 -7.83 -15.65
N TYR A 45 -1.30 -8.65 -14.67
CA TYR A 45 -1.25 -8.26 -13.27
C TYR A 45 0.19 -7.98 -12.81
N VAL A 46 0.38 -6.96 -11.98
CA VAL A 46 1.61 -6.75 -11.18
C VAL A 46 1.92 -7.99 -10.34
N SER A 47 0.91 -8.64 -9.75
CA SER A 47 1.12 -9.84 -8.92
C SER A 47 1.66 -11.03 -9.70
N SER A 48 1.44 -11.11 -11.02
CA SER A 48 2.03 -12.17 -11.85
C SER A 48 3.56 -12.12 -11.92
N LEU A 49 4.15 -10.94 -11.73
CA LEU A 49 5.60 -10.77 -11.71
C LEU A 49 6.23 -11.57 -10.56
N ALA A 50 5.50 -11.73 -9.44
CA ALA A 50 5.88 -12.55 -8.30
C ALA A 50 5.41 -14.03 -8.41
N GLY A 51 4.68 -14.39 -9.46
CA GLY A 51 4.03 -15.70 -9.60
C GLY A 51 4.98 -16.88 -9.57
N ARG A 52 4.50 -18.05 -9.14
CA ARG A 52 5.25 -19.32 -9.19
C ARG A 52 5.39 -19.75 -10.65
N GLY A 53 6.61 -19.68 -11.19
CA GLY A 53 6.92 -19.93 -12.59
C GLY A 53 7.35 -18.68 -13.36
N SER A 54 7.20 -17.48 -12.78
CA SER A 54 7.78 -16.25 -13.33
C SER A 54 9.31 -16.25 -13.20
N ALA A 55 10.02 -15.95 -14.28
CA ALA A 55 11.48 -15.81 -14.28
C ALA A 55 11.97 -14.61 -13.44
N VAL A 56 11.12 -13.60 -13.23
CA VAL A 56 11.41 -12.39 -12.46
C VAL A 56 10.80 -12.43 -11.05
N ALA A 57 10.31 -13.60 -10.61
CA ALA A 57 9.66 -13.78 -9.32
C ALA A 57 10.40 -13.16 -8.13
N PRO A 58 11.74 -13.26 -7.99
CA PRO A 58 12.46 -12.65 -6.87
C PRO A 58 12.23 -11.14 -6.78
N VAL A 59 12.29 -10.43 -7.92
CA VAL A 59 12.10 -8.97 -7.97
C VAL A 59 10.64 -8.61 -7.68
N GLY A 60 9.69 -9.36 -8.26
CA GLY A 60 8.26 -9.17 -7.98
C GLY A 60 7.89 -9.41 -6.51
N ILE A 61 8.48 -10.42 -5.86
CA ILE A 61 8.28 -10.69 -4.42
C ILE A 61 8.81 -9.53 -3.59
N VAL A 62 10.04 -9.08 -3.85
CA VAL A 62 10.67 -7.95 -3.15
C VAL A 62 9.81 -6.69 -3.27
N ALA A 63 9.27 -6.41 -4.46
CA ALA A 63 8.36 -5.29 -4.68
C ALA A 63 7.14 -5.37 -3.72
N ILE A 64 6.42 -6.51 -3.72
CA ILE A 64 5.21 -6.67 -2.89
C ILE A 64 5.56 -6.64 -1.38
N VAL A 65 6.73 -7.17 -1.00
CA VAL A 65 7.24 -7.03 0.38
C VAL A 65 7.44 -5.56 0.76
N PHE A 66 8.03 -4.74 -0.11
CA PHE A 66 8.17 -3.31 0.16
C PHE A 66 6.83 -2.61 0.29
N LEU A 67 5.82 -2.99 -0.51
CA LEU A 67 4.45 -2.48 -0.36
C LEU A 67 3.86 -2.85 1.01
N GLY A 68 3.98 -4.11 1.44
CA GLY A 68 3.50 -4.57 2.75
C GLY A 68 4.21 -3.85 3.90
N LEU A 69 5.54 -3.76 3.84
CA LEU A 69 6.35 -3.07 4.85
C LEU A 69 6.04 -1.57 4.92
N ALA A 70 5.79 -0.91 3.79
CA ALA A 70 5.40 0.50 3.76
C ALA A 70 4.13 0.76 4.59
N HIS A 71 3.13 -0.12 4.50
CA HIS A 71 1.90 -0.04 5.29
C HIS A 71 2.12 -0.31 6.78
N VAL A 72 2.92 -1.33 7.13
CA VAL A 72 3.29 -1.61 8.54
C VAL A 72 4.03 -0.42 9.16
N LEU A 73 4.98 0.16 8.43
CA LEU A 73 5.72 1.34 8.89
C LEU A 73 4.82 2.57 8.98
N ALA A 74 3.88 2.74 8.04
CA ALA A 74 2.88 3.81 8.11
C ALA A 74 1.98 3.65 9.34
N ALA A 75 1.56 2.44 9.68
CA ALA A 75 0.80 2.14 10.90
C ALA A 75 1.56 2.56 12.16
N ALA A 76 2.84 2.16 12.26
CA ALA A 76 3.72 2.53 13.38
C ALA A 76 3.97 4.05 13.46
N THR A 77 4.02 4.71 12.30
CA THR A 77 4.24 6.16 12.18
C THR A 77 3.02 6.94 12.63
N LEU A 78 1.83 6.65 12.07
CA LEU A 78 0.60 7.41 12.30
C LEU A 78 -0.01 7.14 13.68
N ARG A 79 0.03 5.88 14.15
CA ARG A 79 -0.57 5.40 15.42
C ARG A 79 -2.08 5.72 15.56
N GLY A 80 -2.67 5.28 16.66
CA GLY A 80 -4.07 5.53 16.99
C GLY A 80 -5.03 4.81 16.07
N ALA A 81 -6.17 5.44 15.78
CA ALA A 81 -7.28 4.82 15.04
C ALA A 81 -6.85 4.29 13.65
N LEU A 82 -5.91 4.95 12.97
CA LEU A 82 -5.41 4.54 11.65
C LEU A 82 -4.38 3.40 11.70
N GLY A 83 -3.79 3.13 12.87
CA GLY A 83 -2.72 2.15 12.99
C GLY A 83 -3.18 0.73 12.68
N ALA A 84 -4.31 0.29 13.27
CA ALA A 84 -4.83 -1.05 13.07
C ALA A 84 -5.17 -1.39 11.60
N PRO A 85 -5.96 -0.58 10.87
CA PRO A 85 -6.27 -0.90 9.48
C PRO A 85 -5.02 -0.86 8.58
N LEU A 86 -4.08 0.06 8.80
CA LEU A 86 -2.82 0.08 8.05
C LEU A 86 -1.92 -1.11 8.36
N ALA A 87 -1.88 -1.57 9.60
CA ALA A 87 -1.13 -2.77 9.98
C ALA A 87 -1.74 -4.00 9.31
N LEU A 88 -3.07 -4.12 9.30
CA LEU A 88 -3.78 -5.19 8.61
C LEU A 88 -3.51 -5.17 7.10
N ALA A 89 -3.56 -4.00 6.46
CA ALA A 89 -3.18 -3.85 5.05
C ALA A 89 -1.73 -4.29 4.80
N GLY A 90 -0.80 -3.90 5.67
CA GLY A 90 0.59 -4.33 5.57
C GLY A 90 0.78 -5.85 5.71
N VAL A 91 0.13 -6.46 6.70
CA VAL A 91 0.14 -7.93 6.88
C VAL A 91 -0.48 -8.63 5.68
N ALA A 92 -1.61 -8.13 5.16
CA ALA A 92 -2.21 -8.65 3.95
C ALA A 92 -1.25 -8.57 2.75
N GLY A 93 -0.53 -7.46 2.58
CA GLY A 93 0.53 -7.32 1.58
C GLY A 93 1.65 -8.37 1.71
N LEU A 94 2.11 -8.64 2.93
CA LEU A 94 3.11 -9.70 3.19
C LEU A 94 2.54 -11.10 2.91
N THR A 95 1.27 -11.34 3.19
CA THR A 95 0.56 -12.58 2.83
C THR A 95 0.49 -12.73 1.30
N ILE A 96 0.15 -11.67 0.55
CA ILE A 96 0.14 -11.67 -0.92
C ILE A 96 1.52 -12.04 -1.48
N ALA A 97 2.61 -11.51 -0.90
CA ALA A 97 3.97 -11.85 -1.31
C ALA A 97 4.35 -13.32 -1.01
N SER A 98 3.80 -13.88 0.07
CA SER A 98 4.11 -15.25 0.53
C SER A 98 3.31 -16.31 -0.24
N PHE A 99 2.01 -16.07 -0.42
CA PHE A 99 1.08 -16.96 -1.12
C PHE A 99 0.92 -16.46 -2.55
N ARG A 100 1.72 -17.01 -3.45
CA ARG A 100 1.88 -16.54 -4.83
C ARG A 100 1.02 -17.36 -5.78
N THR A 101 0.39 -16.69 -6.75
CA THR A 101 -0.40 -17.35 -7.80
C THR A 101 0.47 -18.27 -8.65
N GLY A 102 -0.11 -19.35 -9.18
CA GLY A 102 0.57 -20.26 -10.10
C GLY A 102 0.58 -19.72 -11.52
N CYS A 103 1.77 -19.55 -12.10
CA CYS A 103 2.01 -18.99 -13.43
C CYS A 103 2.93 -19.92 -14.23
N PRO A 104 2.47 -21.13 -14.62
CA PRO A 104 3.32 -22.17 -15.21
C PRO A 104 3.97 -21.75 -16.54
N LEU A 105 3.37 -20.82 -17.27
CA LEU A 105 3.88 -20.32 -18.56
C LEU A 105 4.63 -18.98 -18.41
N GLY A 106 4.96 -18.56 -17.18
CA GLY A 106 5.59 -17.27 -16.90
C GLY A 106 4.58 -16.18 -16.54
N ALA A 107 5.05 -14.93 -16.37
CA ALA A 107 4.22 -13.83 -15.89
C ALA A 107 3.15 -13.36 -16.90
N ALA A 108 3.46 -13.41 -18.19
CA ALA A 108 2.56 -12.94 -19.24
C ALA A 108 1.24 -13.72 -19.28
N GLY A 109 0.11 -13.01 -19.28
CA GLY A 109 -1.23 -13.59 -19.25
C GLY A 109 -1.57 -14.36 -17.96
N CYS A 110 -0.73 -14.32 -16.93
CA CYS A 110 -0.98 -15.11 -15.72
C CYS A 110 -2.22 -14.60 -14.95
N GLY A 111 -3.01 -15.53 -14.42
CA GLY A 111 -4.30 -15.24 -13.78
C GLY A 111 -5.48 -15.26 -14.76
N THR A 112 -5.23 -15.64 -16.02
CA THR A 112 -6.25 -15.96 -17.01
C THR A 112 -5.95 -17.34 -17.60
N ALA A 113 -7.00 -18.07 -18.03
CA ALA A 113 -6.81 -19.35 -18.69
C ALA A 113 -6.09 -19.15 -20.04
N PRO A 114 -5.11 -20.01 -20.41
CA PRO A 114 -4.70 -21.23 -19.71
C PRO A 114 -3.56 -21.02 -18.68
N ASN A 115 -3.02 -19.81 -18.53
CA ASN A 115 -1.90 -19.52 -17.63
C ASN A 115 -2.36 -19.21 -16.19
N THR A 116 -3.05 -20.16 -15.58
CA THR A 116 -3.48 -20.05 -14.18
C THR A 116 -3.54 -21.45 -13.56
N VAL A 117 -3.30 -21.52 -12.25
CA VAL A 117 -3.44 -22.75 -11.46
C VAL A 117 -4.37 -22.45 -10.30
N ASP A 118 -5.45 -23.22 -10.21
CA ASP A 118 -6.39 -23.14 -9.09
C ASP A 118 -5.88 -24.01 -7.94
N ASP A 119 -5.20 -23.37 -6.99
CA ASP A 119 -4.67 -24.03 -5.79
C ASP A 119 -4.79 -23.17 -4.53
N LEU A 120 -4.52 -23.77 -3.37
CA LEU A 120 -4.65 -23.11 -2.08
C LEU A 120 -3.84 -21.80 -1.98
N PRO A 121 -2.56 -21.74 -2.42
CA PRO A 121 -1.84 -20.47 -2.47
C PRO A 121 -2.53 -19.39 -3.31
N GLY A 122 -3.08 -19.73 -4.48
CA GLY A 122 -3.86 -18.79 -5.29
C GLY A 122 -5.10 -18.26 -4.56
N THR A 123 -5.84 -19.14 -3.87
CA THR A 123 -7.00 -18.74 -3.06
C THR A 123 -6.62 -17.81 -1.91
N VAL A 124 -5.55 -18.14 -1.17
CA VAL A 124 -5.07 -17.29 -0.06
C VAL A 124 -4.59 -15.93 -0.59
N HIS A 125 -3.95 -15.89 -1.75
CA HIS A 125 -3.57 -14.65 -2.43
C HIS A 125 -4.79 -13.75 -2.67
N GLY A 126 -5.85 -14.29 -3.31
CA GLY A 126 -7.07 -13.55 -3.61
C GLY A 126 -7.76 -13.02 -2.35
N LEU A 127 -7.88 -13.85 -1.30
CA LEU A 127 -8.43 -13.42 -0.01
C LEU A 127 -7.58 -12.33 0.65
N ALA A 128 -6.25 -12.41 0.55
CA ALA A 128 -5.36 -11.39 1.07
C ALA A 128 -5.47 -10.06 0.30
N VAL A 129 -5.66 -10.10 -1.02
CA VAL A 129 -5.98 -8.90 -1.82
C VAL A 129 -7.28 -8.25 -1.34
N GLY A 130 -8.34 -9.04 -1.11
CA GLY A 130 -9.60 -8.54 -0.56
C GLY A 130 -9.45 -7.95 0.84
N ALA A 131 -8.71 -8.62 1.73
CA ALA A 131 -8.43 -8.14 3.07
C ALA A 131 -7.61 -6.83 3.07
N TYR A 132 -6.62 -6.71 2.17
CA TYR A 132 -5.87 -5.48 1.96
C TYR A 132 -6.82 -4.33 1.58
N GLU A 133 -7.72 -4.55 0.63
CA GLU A 133 -8.63 -3.51 0.17
C GLU A 133 -9.58 -3.05 1.26
N ILE A 134 -10.21 -3.99 1.97
CA ILE A 134 -11.11 -3.66 3.08
C ILE A 134 -10.37 -2.83 4.13
N ALA A 135 -9.12 -3.21 4.44
CA ALA A 135 -8.32 -2.53 5.43
C ALA A 135 -7.90 -1.11 4.97
N ILE A 136 -7.47 -0.93 3.73
CA ILE A 136 -7.05 0.40 3.24
C ILE A 136 -8.25 1.35 3.08
N VAL A 137 -9.39 0.86 2.59
CA VAL A 137 -10.64 1.63 2.54
C VAL A 137 -11.09 2.04 3.94
N ALA A 138 -11.04 1.13 4.92
CA ALA A 138 -11.33 1.47 6.31
C ALA A 138 -10.38 2.56 6.84
N ALA A 139 -9.08 2.51 6.51
CA ALA A 139 -8.12 3.56 6.86
C ALA A 139 -8.49 4.92 6.23
N MET A 140 -8.89 4.94 4.95
CA MET A 140 -9.31 6.15 4.24
C MET A 140 -10.55 6.79 4.86
N LEU A 141 -11.58 5.99 5.13
CA LEU A 141 -12.83 6.46 5.73
C LEU A 141 -12.62 6.93 7.18
N LEU A 142 -11.79 6.21 7.94
CA LEU A 142 -11.45 6.59 9.31
C LEU A 142 -10.61 7.87 9.34
N PHE A 143 -9.71 8.06 8.37
CA PHE A 143 -8.98 9.32 8.22
C PHE A 143 -9.95 10.46 7.95
N ALA A 144 -10.86 10.29 6.98
CA ALA A 144 -11.86 11.29 6.66
C ALA A 144 -12.71 11.65 7.88
N PHE A 145 -13.20 10.66 8.61
CA PHE A 145 -14.03 10.88 9.80
C PHE A 145 -13.27 11.58 10.94
N THR A 146 -12.08 11.09 11.27
CA THR A 146 -11.29 11.61 12.40
C THR A 146 -10.67 12.97 12.12
N ARG A 147 -10.44 13.32 10.85
CA ARG A 147 -9.79 14.58 10.45
C ARG A 147 -10.73 15.59 9.77
N ARG A 148 -12.02 15.32 9.62
CA ARG A 148 -12.99 16.23 8.95
C ARG A 148 -13.01 17.67 9.46
N ARG A 149 -12.69 17.90 10.73
CA ARG A 149 -12.67 19.26 11.32
C ARG A 149 -11.36 19.99 11.03
N ASP A 150 -10.24 19.27 11.00
CA ASP A 150 -8.90 19.83 10.86
C ASP A 150 -8.44 19.89 9.39
N GLU A 151 -8.92 18.97 8.55
CA GLU A 151 -8.48 18.75 7.16
C GLU A 151 -9.67 18.84 6.19
N LYS A 152 -10.24 20.03 6.04
CA LYS A 152 -11.51 20.25 5.30
C LYS A 152 -11.47 19.84 3.82
N VAL A 153 -10.29 19.83 3.20
CA VAL A 153 -10.10 19.45 1.79
C VAL A 153 -9.70 17.99 1.66
N PHE A 154 -8.73 17.53 2.46
CA PHE A 154 -8.18 16.20 2.29
C PHE A 154 -9.06 15.08 2.88
N ALA A 155 -9.90 15.40 3.87
CA ALA A 155 -10.89 14.47 4.41
C ALA A 155 -11.93 14.04 3.36
N PRO A 156 -12.66 14.94 2.65
CA PRO A 156 -13.60 14.52 1.61
C PRO A 156 -12.90 13.84 0.43
N ILE A 157 -11.69 14.28 0.04
CA ILE A 157 -10.89 13.59 -0.99
C ILE A 157 -10.63 12.13 -0.59
N SER A 158 -10.34 11.85 0.67
CA SER A 158 -10.12 10.46 1.14
C SER A 158 -11.35 9.57 0.95
N VAL A 159 -12.57 10.12 1.06
CA VAL A 159 -13.81 9.37 0.77
C VAL A 159 -13.92 9.07 -0.72
N VAL A 160 -13.66 10.06 -1.58
CA VAL A 160 -13.68 9.88 -3.04
C VAL A 160 -12.64 8.84 -3.47
N VAL A 161 -11.42 8.93 -2.96
CA VAL A 161 -10.33 7.96 -3.20
C VAL A 161 -10.75 6.56 -2.76
N ALA A 162 -11.42 6.40 -1.62
CA ALA A 162 -11.91 5.10 -1.16
C ALA A 162 -12.92 4.48 -2.15
N VAL A 163 -13.87 5.27 -2.64
CA VAL A 163 -14.83 4.80 -3.65
C VAL A 163 -14.13 4.44 -4.95
N VAL A 164 -13.21 5.29 -5.43
CA VAL A 164 -12.43 5.04 -6.63
C VAL A 164 -11.59 3.77 -6.50
N SER A 165 -10.98 3.52 -5.34
CA SER A 165 -10.22 2.29 -5.07
C SER A 165 -11.09 1.05 -5.25
N VAL A 166 -12.27 1.02 -4.62
CA VAL A 166 -13.20 -0.11 -4.72
C VAL A 166 -13.63 -0.33 -6.18
N VAL A 167 -13.99 0.75 -6.89
CA VAL A 167 -14.38 0.66 -8.30
C VAL A 167 -13.25 0.08 -9.15
N LEU A 168 -12.01 0.55 -8.98
CA LEU A 168 -10.87 0.06 -9.75
C LEU A 168 -10.55 -1.41 -9.44
N LEU A 169 -10.64 -1.84 -8.18
CA LEU A 169 -10.46 -3.25 -7.83
C LEU A 169 -11.53 -4.14 -8.48
N LEU A 170 -12.79 -3.71 -8.47
CA LEU A 170 -13.89 -4.48 -9.07
C LEU A 170 -13.76 -4.64 -10.59
N GLN A 171 -12.96 -3.81 -11.27
CA GLN A 171 -12.63 -3.98 -12.69
C GLN A 171 -11.50 -5.00 -12.93
N THR A 172 -10.78 -5.41 -11.89
CA THR A 172 -9.80 -6.50 -12.03
C THR A 172 -10.54 -7.81 -12.30
N GLY A 173 -10.09 -8.56 -13.31
CA GLY A 173 -10.78 -9.70 -13.91
C GLY A 173 -11.39 -9.44 -15.29
N ALA A 174 -11.44 -8.18 -15.75
CA ALA A 174 -11.98 -7.78 -17.05
C ALA A 174 -10.90 -7.57 -18.15
N ALA A 175 -11.26 -6.91 -19.25
CA ALA A 175 -10.26 -6.42 -20.20
C ALA A 175 -9.35 -5.38 -19.51
N TYR A 176 -8.06 -5.34 -19.89
CA TYR A 176 -7.07 -4.42 -19.33
C TYR A 176 -6.79 -4.60 -17.82
N ASN A 177 -6.74 -5.86 -17.36
CA ASN A 177 -6.48 -6.22 -15.97
C ASN A 177 -5.26 -5.54 -15.36
N GLY A 178 -4.15 -5.49 -16.12
CA GLY A 178 -2.93 -4.82 -15.70
C GLY A 178 -3.12 -3.34 -15.44
N LEU A 179 -3.89 -2.64 -16.28
CA LEU A 179 -4.18 -1.22 -16.10
C LEU A 179 -5.05 -0.97 -14.87
N TRP A 180 -6.11 -1.76 -14.69
CA TRP A 180 -7.01 -1.62 -13.54
C TRP A 180 -6.30 -1.87 -12.23
N GLN A 181 -5.50 -2.93 -12.14
CA GLN A 181 -4.74 -3.23 -10.93
C GLN A 181 -3.70 -2.14 -10.62
N ARG A 182 -3.03 -1.58 -11.63
CA ARG A 182 -2.08 -0.47 -11.43
C ARG A 182 -2.78 0.80 -10.99
N GLY A 183 -3.91 1.14 -11.60
CA GLY A 183 -4.73 2.27 -11.17
C GLY A 183 -5.16 2.12 -9.71
N TRP A 184 -5.66 0.94 -9.34
CA TRP A 184 -6.02 0.58 -7.97
C TRP A 184 -4.84 0.74 -6.98
N LEU A 185 -3.68 0.16 -7.31
CA LEU A 185 -2.46 0.29 -6.51
C LEU A 185 -1.99 1.75 -6.40
N LEU A 186 -2.09 2.52 -7.49
CA LEU A 186 -1.67 3.92 -7.53
C LEU A 186 -2.54 4.81 -6.65
N VAL A 187 -3.86 4.60 -6.67
CA VAL A 187 -4.81 5.32 -5.80
C VAL A 187 -4.51 5.02 -4.33
N ASN A 188 -4.32 3.75 -3.99
CA ASN A 188 -4.04 3.33 -2.62
C ASN A 188 -2.69 3.82 -2.09
N THR A 189 -1.62 3.62 -2.87
CA THR A 189 -0.27 4.04 -2.47
C THR A 189 -0.10 5.56 -2.52
N GLY A 190 -0.73 6.24 -3.49
CA GLY A 190 -0.75 7.70 -3.58
C GLY A 190 -1.44 8.34 -2.38
N TRP A 191 -2.58 7.79 -1.95
CA TRP A 191 -3.25 8.23 -0.72
C TRP A 191 -2.38 8.03 0.52
N LEU A 192 -1.74 6.85 0.66
CA LEU A 192 -0.84 6.56 1.78
C LEU A 192 0.29 7.59 1.88
N VAL A 193 0.95 7.87 0.76
CA VAL A 193 2.03 8.88 0.67
C VAL A 193 1.50 10.26 1.05
N ALA A 194 0.35 10.67 0.52
CA ALA A 194 -0.25 11.96 0.83
C ALA A 194 -0.58 12.13 2.32
N VAL A 195 -1.12 11.10 2.98
CA VAL A 195 -1.37 11.12 4.44
C VAL A 195 -0.06 11.29 5.22
N LEU A 196 0.97 10.52 4.88
CA LEU A 196 2.27 10.57 5.56
C LEU A 196 2.94 11.95 5.43
N LEU A 197 2.85 12.57 4.26
CA LEU A 197 3.40 13.90 3.99
C LEU A 197 2.59 15.02 4.65
N THR A 198 1.26 14.90 4.71
CA THR A 198 0.38 15.92 5.34
C THR A 198 0.63 16.01 6.85
N ARG A 199 0.85 14.87 7.53
CA ARG A 199 1.21 14.84 8.96
C ARG A 199 2.46 15.66 9.27
N LYS A 200 3.50 15.56 8.44
CA LYS A 200 4.76 16.30 8.62
C LYS A 200 4.55 17.81 8.57
N ARG A 201 3.66 18.28 7.69
CA ARG A 201 3.31 19.71 7.59
C ARG A 201 2.61 20.21 8.85
N VAL A 202 1.68 19.42 9.41
CA VAL A 202 0.97 19.79 10.64
C VAL A 202 1.89 19.80 11.87
N GLN A 203 2.81 18.83 11.99
CA GLN A 203 3.78 18.81 13.09
C GLN A 203 4.72 20.02 13.05
N ARG A 204 5.29 20.35 11.87
CA ARG A 204 6.17 21.52 11.72
C ARG A 204 5.49 22.85 12.04
N ARG A 205 4.18 22.98 11.78
CA ARG A 205 3.42 24.19 12.14
C ARG A 205 3.17 24.33 13.64
N ARG A 206 3.29 23.26 14.42
CA ARG A 206 3.06 23.25 15.87
C ARG A 206 4.33 23.35 16.71
N GLU A 207 5.51 23.16 16.10
CA GLU A 207 6.79 23.40 16.79
C GLU A 207 6.98 24.91 16.98
N PRO A 208 7.18 25.39 18.22
CA PRO A 208 7.51 26.80 18.47
C PRO A 208 8.79 27.18 17.71
N ALA A 209 8.87 28.44 17.25
CA ALA A 209 10.10 28.95 16.67
C ALA A 209 11.28 28.71 17.65
N PRO A 210 12.45 28.29 17.17
CA PRO A 210 13.60 28.09 18.04
C PRO A 210 13.87 29.39 18.82
N PRO A 211 14.19 29.28 20.13
CA PRO A 211 14.43 30.45 20.96
C PRO A 211 15.54 31.29 20.34
N GLY A 212 15.23 32.56 20.00
CA GLY A 212 16.16 33.50 19.39
C GLY A 212 15.84 33.94 17.96
N VAL A 213 14.80 33.43 17.31
CA VAL A 213 14.31 33.99 16.03
C VAL A 213 13.20 35.00 16.33
N PRO A 214 13.41 36.31 16.09
CA PRO A 214 12.36 37.32 16.25
C PRO A 214 11.18 36.96 15.35
N ALA A 215 9.97 36.96 15.93
CA ALA A 215 8.76 36.86 15.15
C ALA A 215 8.53 38.19 14.42
N GLY A 216 8.93 38.25 13.16
CA GLY A 216 8.59 39.37 12.28
C GLY A 216 9.70 39.67 11.27
N TRP A 217 9.46 39.32 10.01
CA TRP A 217 9.10 40.27 8.95
C TRP A 217 8.05 39.61 8.04
#